data_AF-A0A1V4ICV2-F1
#
_entry.id   AF-A0A1V4ICV2-F1
#
_cell.length_a   1.000
_cell.length_b   1.000
_cell.length_c   1.000
_cell.angle_alpha   90.00
_cell.angle_beta   90.00
_cell.angle_gamma   90.00
#
_symmetry.space_group_name_H-M   'P 1'
#
loop_
_entity.id
_entity.type
_entity.pdbx_description
1 polymer ?
#
loop_
_entity_poly.entity_id
_entity_poly.type
_entity_poly.pdbx_seq_one_letter_code
_entity_poly.pdbx_strand_id
1 'polypeptide(L)' 'MLANKTLLQSLYKDIIIEFSKKTGNSIEESMDYFYKSKTYELISEGIADMHCKGVKYLTDELMLEYGFSEHKGYPKNLLQ' A
#
# COMPACT_ATOMS: atom_id res chain seq x y z
N MET A 1 -7.71 -17.52 7.38
CA MET A 1 -8.11 -17.89 6.01
C MET A 1 -6.88 -17.67 5.13
N LEU A 2 -6.36 -18.68 4.43
CA LEU A 2 -5.14 -18.50 3.63
C LEU A 2 -5.52 -17.69 2.39
N ALA A 3 -5.13 -16.42 2.30
CA ALA A 3 -5.31 -15.65 1.08
C ALA A 3 -4.64 -16.40 -0.07
N ASN A 4 -5.39 -16.73 -1.12
CA ASN A 4 -4.84 -17.45 -2.26
C ASN A 4 -3.71 -16.60 -2.85
N LYS A 5 -2.50 -17.16 -2.96
CA LYS A 5 -1.29 -16.44 -3.43
C LYS A 5 -1.55 -15.67 -4.73
N THR A 6 -2.39 -16.20 -5.63
CA THR A 6 -2.78 -15.53 -6.88
C THR A 6 -3.60 -14.25 -6.65
N LEU A 7 -4.52 -14.25 -5.69
CA LEU A 7 -5.33 -13.08 -5.34
C LEU A 7 -4.46 -11.98 -4.72
N LEU A 8 -3.49 -12.38 -3.90
CA LEU A 8 -2.57 -11.46 -3.25
C LEU A 8 -1.65 -10.76 -4.26
N GLN A 9 -1.14 -11.50 -5.25
CA GLN A 9 -0.35 -10.93 -6.34
C GLN A 9 -1.17 -9.97 -7.21
N SER A 10 -2.45 -10.27 -7.47
CA SER A 10 -3.34 -9.35 -8.17
C SER A 10 -3.55 -8.06 -7.35
N LEU A 11 -3.80 -8.18 -6.05
CA LEU A 11 -3.96 -7.04 -5.15
C LEU A 11 -2.73 -6.12 -5.16
N TYR A 12 -1.53 -6.70 -5.06
CA TYR A 12 -0.27 -5.94 -5.11
C TYR A 12 -0.12 -5.17 -6.42
N LYS A 13 -0.38 -5.83 -7.55
CA LYS A 13 -0.34 -5.19 -8.87
C LYS A 13 -1.31 -4.00 -8.92
N ASP A 14 -2.54 -4.18 -8.44
CA ASP A 14 -3.56 -3.15 -8.49
C ASP A 14 -3.19 -1.94 -7.60
N ILE A 15 -2.60 -2.17 -6.41
CA ILE A 15 -2.11 -1.11 -5.53
C ILE A 15 -0.99 -0.31 -6.20
N ILE A 16 -0.01 -0.99 -6.80
CA ILE A 16 1.13 -0.35 -7.47
C ILE A 16 0.66 0.53 -8.64
N ILE A 17 -0.26 0.02 -9.46
CA ILE A 17 -0.82 0.76 -10.60
C ILE A 17 -1.62 1.99 -10.11
N GLU A 18 -2.45 1.83 -9.09
CA GLU A 18 -3.25 2.93 -8.55
C GLU A 18 -2.36 3.99 -7.89
N PHE A 19 -1.32 3.58 -7.17
CA PHE A 19 -0.34 4.48 -6.56
C PHE A 19 0.42 5.29 -7.62
N SER A 20 0.89 4.64 -8.69
CA SER A 20 1.53 5.30 -9.83
C SER A 20 0.62 6.37 -10.45
N LYS A 21 -0.66 6.04 -10.67
CA LYS A 21 -1.64 6.99 -11.22
C LYS A 21 -1.89 8.20 -10.30
N LYS A 22 -1.98 7.97 -8.99
CA LYS A 22 -2.26 9.04 -8.01
C LYS A 22 -1.07 9.96 -7.75
N THR A 23 0.15 9.41 -7.74
CA THR A 23 1.38 10.17 -7.44
C THR A 23 2.04 10.75 -8.68
N GLY A 24 1.76 10.20 -9.87
CA GLY A 24 2.47 10.53 -11.10
C GLY A 24 3.83 9.84 -11.24
N ASN A 25 4.22 8.99 -10.27
CA ASN A 25 5.45 8.21 -10.31
C ASN A 25 5.37 7.12 -11.38
N SER A 26 6.52 6.67 -11.88
CA SER A 26 6.58 5.50 -12.75
C SER A 26 6.11 4.23 -12.01
N ILE A 27 5.75 3.21 -12.78
CA ILE A 27 5.38 1.89 -12.21
C ILE A 27 6.56 1.31 -11.43
N GLU A 28 7.79 1.48 -11.92
CA GLU A 28 9.01 0.99 -11.28
C GLU A 28 9.27 1.67 -9.93
N GLU A 29 9.16 3.00 -9.86
CA GLU A 29 9.26 3.74 -8.60
C GLU A 29 8.14 3.34 -7.63
N SER A 30 6.91 3.24 -8.13
CA SER A 30 5.75 2.83 -7.33
C SER A 30 5.90 1.43 -6.74
N MET A 31 6.57 0.54 -7.48
CA MET A 31 6.89 -0.81 -7.05
C MET A 31 7.94 -0.80 -5.93
N ASP A 32 8.96 0.05 -6.04
CA ASP A 32 9.99 0.22 -5.00
C ASP A 32 9.37 0.76 -3.69
N TYR A 33 8.52 1.79 -3.78
CA TYR A 33 7.75 2.29 -2.64
C TYR A 33 6.89 1.19 -2.02
N PHE A 34 6.14 0.45 -2.84
CA PHE A 34 5.24 -0.58 -2.31
C PHE A 34 6.01 -1.69 -1.57
N TYR A 35 7.06 -2.28 -2.14
CA TYR A 35 7.75 -3.39 -1.50
C TYR A 35 8.61 -3.00 -0.29
N LYS A 36 8.96 -1.73 -0.14
CA LYS A 36 9.65 -1.20 1.05
C LYS A 36 8.69 -0.66 2.11
N SER A 37 7.39 -0.69 1.85
CA SER A 37 6.39 -0.11 2.73
C SER A 37 5.99 -1.03 3.88
N LYS A 38 5.62 -0.44 5.01
CA LYS A 38 4.92 -1.11 6.09
C LYS A 38 3.56 -1.62 5.63
N THR A 39 2.91 -0.91 4.70
CA THR A 39 1.67 -1.33 4.07
C THR A 39 1.80 -2.72 3.44
N TYR A 40 2.86 -3.00 2.68
CA TYR A 40 3.14 -4.32 2.12
C TYR A 40 3.32 -5.39 3.20
N GLU A 41 4.13 -5.11 4.22
CA GLU A 41 4.36 -6.02 5.34
C GLU A 41 3.03 -6.42 6.00
N LEU A 42 2.19 -5.43 6.34
CA LEU A 42 0.87 -5.66 6.95
C LEU A 42 -0.06 -6.50 6.08
N ILE A 43 -0.10 -6.23 4.76
CA ILE A 43 -0.92 -7.03 3.83
C ILE A 43 -0.37 -8.46 3.74
N SER A 44 0.96 -8.62 3.66
CA SER A 44 1.63 -9.93 3.49
C SER A 44 1.49 -10.82 4.72
N GLU A 45 1.53 -10.23 5.92
CA GLU A 45 1.34 -10.92 7.19
C GLU A 45 -0.16 -11.10 7.52
N GLY A 46 -1.04 -10.46 6.76
CA GLY A 46 -2.49 -10.49 6.98
C GLY A 46 -2.90 -9.81 8.28
N ILE A 47 -2.12 -8.86 8.78
CA ILE A 47 -2.43 -8.12 10.01
C ILE A 47 -3.68 -7.28 9.79
N ALA A 48 -4.57 -7.27 10.79
CA ALA A 48 -5.80 -6.49 10.81
C ALA A 48 -6.72 -6.69 9.59
N ASP A 49 -6.65 -7.87 8.95
CA ASP A 49 -7.36 -8.20 7.71
C ASP A 49 -7.12 -7.16 6.59
N MET A 50 -5.91 -6.58 6.52
CA MET A 50 -5.56 -5.58 5.51
C MET A 50 -5.75 -6.10 4.07
N HIS A 51 -5.54 -7.40 3.82
CA HIS A 51 -5.77 -8.00 2.51
C HIS A 51 -7.26 -8.01 2.08
N CYS A 52 -8.20 -7.83 3.01
CA CYS A 52 -9.64 -7.68 2.72
C CYS A 52 -10.03 -6.22 2.44
N LYS A 53 -9.12 -5.27 2.65
CA LYS A 53 -9.35 -3.86 2.35
C LYS A 53 -9.22 -3.63 0.84
N GLY A 54 -10.00 -2.69 0.32
CA GLY A 54 -9.97 -2.36 -1.09
C GLY A 54 -8.66 -1.70 -1.52
N VAL A 55 -8.31 -1.88 -2.80
CA VAL A 55 -7.10 -1.30 -3.43
C VAL A 55 -6.93 0.17 -3.08
N LYS A 56 -8.00 0.97 -3.20
CA LYS A 56 -7.97 2.42 -2.91
C LYS A 56 -7.51 2.74 -1.50
N TYR A 57 -8.03 2.00 -0.51
CA TYR A 57 -7.69 2.21 0.89
C TYR A 57 -6.21 1.89 1.13
N LEU A 58 -5.72 0.77 0.59
CA LEU A 58 -4.32 0.36 0.74
C LEU A 58 -3.36 1.31 0.02
N THR A 59 -3.78 1.83 -1.14
CA THR A 59 -3.04 2.91 -1.82
C THR A 59 -3.01 4.19 -0.98
N ASP A 60 -4.11 4.55 -0.32
CA ASP A 60 -4.14 5.74 0.54
C ASP A 60 -3.25 5.57 1.78
N GLU A 61 -3.20 4.39 2.40
CA GLU A 61 -2.25 4.07 3.47
C GLU A 61 -0.79 4.21 2.99
N LEU A 62 -0.47 3.68 1.81
CA LEU A 62 0.85 3.84 1.20
C LEU A 62 1.20 5.31 0.90
N MET A 63 0.21 6.10 0.46
CA MET A 63 0.39 7.55 0.24
C MET A 63 0.60 8.30 1.55
N LEU A 64 -0.09 7.93 2.63
CA LEU A 64 0.12 8.51 3.96
C LEU A 64 1.51 8.15 4.50
N GLU A 65 1.93 6.91 4.32
CA GLU A 65 3.23 6.40 4.77
C GLU A 65 4.39 7.20 4.18
N TYR A 66 4.35 7.49 2.87
CA TYR A 66 5.40 8.26 2.18
C TYR A 66 5.11 9.77 2.07
N GLY A 67 4.04 10.27 2.71
CA GLY A 67 3.74 11.70 2.76
C GLY A 67 3.20 12.30 1.45
N PHE A 68 2.70 11.48 0.52
CA PHE A 68 1.95 11.93 -0.66
C PHE A 68 0.52 12.40 -0.31
N SER A 69 0.03 12.05 0.88
CA SER A 69 -1.26 12.49 1.42
C SER A 69 -1.13 12.88 2.88
N GLU A 70 -2.04 13.72 3.37
CA GLU A 70 -2.09 14.12 4.78
C GLU A 70 -3.46 13.78 5.38
N HIS A 71 -3.46 13.14 6.54
CA HIS A 71 -4.66 12.90 7.32
C HIS A 71 -4.43 13.33 8.76
N LYS A 72 -5.37 14.10 9.35
CA LYS A 72 -5.20 14.68 10.70
C LYS A 72 -4.94 13.63 11.79
N GLY A 73 -5.39 12.39 11.58
CA GLY A 73 -5.18 11.27 12.50
C GLY A 73 -3.94 10.42 12.21
N TYR A 74 -3.17 10.72 11.16
CA TYR A 74 -1.97 9.97 10.79
C TYR A 74 -0.73 10.78 11.20
N PRO A 75 0.00 10.39 12.26
CA PRO A 75 1.13 11.15 12.73
C PRO A 75 2.28 11.10 11.71
N LYS A 76 2.76 12.28 11.29
CA LYS A 76 3.83 12.45 10.29
C LYS A 76 5.20 11.88 10.71
N ASN A 77 5.33 11.38 11.94
CA ASN A 77 6.57 10.87 12.52
C ASN A 77 6.62 9.33 12.61
N LEU A 78 5.91 8.59 11.75
CA LEU A 78 5.94 7.12 11.78
C LEU A 78 7.23 6.51 11.19
N LEU A 79 8.10 7.32 10.57
CA LEU A 79 9.35 6.91 9.93
C LEU A 79 10.61 7.44 10.66
N GLN A 80 10.56 7.61 11.99
CA GLN A 80 11.76 7.88 12.81
C GLN A 80 12.42 6.60 13.32
#